data_AF-A0A0F9DWD0-F1
#
_entry.id   AF-A0A0F9DWD0-F1
#
_cell.length_a   1.000
_cell.length_b   1.000
_cell.length_c   1.000
_cell.angle_alpha   90.00
_cell.angle_beta   90.00
_cell.angle_gamma   90.00
#
_symmetry.space_group_name_H-M   'P 1'
#
loop_
_entity.id
_entity.type
_entity.pdbx_description
1 polymer ?
#
loop_
_entity_poly.entity_id
_entity_poly.type
_entity_poly.pdbx_seq_one_letter_code
_entity_poly.pdbx_strand_id
1 'polypeptide(L)'
;MYLEELIERLEQEDPDLILPLGFSYPHSYRGFYEQLAFQPVKYIFVCTMLESARNAIGQVFTGYKGGEYKMNEYSDVWLSEYGSTGETIGPILLDLLIKQGTDAMLAALMEQEDA
;
A
#
# COMPACT_ATOMS: atom_id res chain seq x y z
N MET A 1 -3.00 -7.93 -7.77
CA MET A 1 -4.14 -7.08 -8.16
C MET A 1 -3.56 -5.88 -8.90
N TYR A 2 -4.39 -5.20 -9.68
CA TYR A 2 -4.05 -3.95 -10.31
C TYR A 2 -4.21 -2.77 -9.36
N LEU A 3 -3.61 -1.64 -9.72
CA LEU A 3 -3.66 -0.40 -8.95
C LEU A 3 -5.10 0.12 -8.77
N GLU A 4 -5.96 0.00 -9.78
CA GLU A 4 -7.39 0.34 -9.64
C GLU A 4 -8.10 -0.51 -8.59
N GLU A 5 -7.89 -1.82 -8.61
CA GLU A 5 -8.49 -2.75 -7.65
C GLU A 5 -8.02 -2.46 -6.21
N LEU A 6 -6.75 -2.06 -6.05
CA LEU A 6 -6.20 -1.62 -4.78
C LEU A 6 -6.89 -0.35 -4.28
N ILE A 7 -7.10 0.63 -5.15
CA ILE A 7 -7.75 1.90 -4.82
C ILE A 7 -9.21 1.64 -4.41
N GLU A 8 -9.97 0.90 -5.23
CA GLU A 8 -11.37 0.56 -4.95
C GLU A 8 -11.52 -0.17 -3.61
N ARG A 9 -10.59 -1.08 -3.30
CA ARG A 9 -10.62 -1.83 -2.05
C ARG A 9 -10.32 -0.94 -0.84
N LEU A 10 -9.36 -0.01 -0.95
CA LEU A 10 -9.02 0.94 0.11
C LEU A 10 -10.12 2.00 0.34
N GLU A 11 -10.91 2.34 -0.68
CA GLU A 11 -12.06 3.25 -0.56
C GLU A 11 -13.19 2.69 0.31
N GLN A 12 -13.24 1.38 0.51
CA GLN A 12 -14.25 0.71 1.32
C GLN A 12 -13.91 0.70 2.83
N GLU A 13 -12.76 1.23 3.20
CA GLU A 13 -12.19 1.13 4.54
C GLU A 13 -12.31 2.44 5.30
N ASP A 14 -12.25 2.36 6.64
CA ASP A 14 -12.23 3.56 7.47
C ASP A 14 -10.95 4.37 7.19
N PRO A 15 -11.05 5.60 6.65
CA PRO A 15 -9.89 6.41 6.30
C PRO A 15 -9.01 6.76 7.50
N ASP A 16 -9.59 6.80 8.70
CA ASP A 16 -8.91 7.17 9.95
C ASP A 16 -8.33 5.94 10.68
N LEU A 17 -8.51 4.73 10.13
CA LEU A 17 -7.90 3.52 10.68
C LEU A 17 -6.37 3.60 10.55
N ILE A 18 -5.68 3.47 11.68
CA ILE A 18 -4.22 3.40 11.75
C ILE A 18 -3.79 1.95 11.65
N LEU A 19 -2.96 1.63 10.65
CA LEU A 19 -2.37 0.32 10.48
C LEU A 19 -0.98 0.29 11.14
N PRO A 20 -0.69 -0.70 12.01
CA PRO A 20 0.66 -0.91 12.54
C PRO A 20 1.71 -1.09 11.43
N LEU A 21 1.30 -1.69 10.31
CA LEU A 21 2.07 -1.81 9.08
C LEU A 21 1.16 -1.52 7.88
N GLY A 22 1.60 -0.68 6.96
CA GLY A 22 0.94 -0.43 5.69
C GLY A 22 2.00 -0.09 4.65
N PHE A 23 1.67 0.78 3.69
CA PHE A 23 2.61 1.15 2.64
C PHE A 23 2.43 2.58 2.13
N SER A 24 3.50 3.15 1.59
CA SER A 24 3.50 4.45 0.89
C SER A 24 4.74 4.54 -0.02
N TYR A 25 5.13 5.74 -0.43
CA TYR A 25 6.34 5.99 -1.24
C TYR A 25 6.39 5.15 -2.53
N PRO A 26 5.48 5.42 -3.49
CA PRO A 26 5.43 4.69 -4.75
C PRO A 26 6.75 4.80 -5.52
N HIS A 27 7.18 3.71 -6.14
CA HIS A 27 8.39 3.63 -6.95
C HIS A 27 8.30 2.51 -8.00
N SER A 28 9.20 2.53 -8.98
CA SER A 28 9.33 1.45 -9.97
C SER A 28 9.81 0.17 -9.29
N TYR A 29 9.07 -0.92 -9.48
CA TYR A 29 9.39 -2.21 -8.85
C TYR A 29 10.68 -2.80 -9.41
N ARG A 30 11.56 -3.32 -8.54
CA ARG A 30 12.87 -3.83 -8.98
C ARG A 30 12.78 -5.07 -9.86
N GLY A 31 11.77 -5.92 -9.63
CA GLY A 31 11.59 -7.15 -10.40
C GLY A 31 11.16 -6.86 -11.84
N PHE A 32 10.24 -5.91 -12.01
CA PHE A 32 9.67 -5.49 -13.28
C PHE A 32 9.46 -3.98 -13.22
N TYR A 33 10.29 -3.20 -13.93
CA TYR A 33 10.33 -1.74 -13.75
C TYR A 33 9.06 -1.02 -14.20
N GLU A 34 8.30 -1.65 -15.09
CA GLU A 34 6.98 -1.23 -15.57
C GLU A 34 5.85 -1.44 -14.54
N GLN A 35 6.14 -2.07 -13.41
CA GLN A 35 5.20 -2.30 -12.32
C GLN A 35 5.47 -1.36 -11.14
N LEU A 36 4.45 -1.18 -10.31
CA LEU A 36 4.44 -0.24 -9.20
C LEU A 36 4.73 -0.95 -7.88
N ALA A 37 5.66 -0.42 -7.10
CA ALA A 37 5.90 -0.85 -5.74
C ALA A 37 5.65 0.28 -4.74
N PHE A 38 5.25 -0.07 -3.54
CA PHE A 38 5.18 0.80 -2.38
C PHE A 38 6.11 0.28 -1.29
N GLN A 39 6.77 1.19 -0.58
CA GLN A 39 7.59 0.84 0.57
C GLN A 39 6.72 0.52 1.78
N PRO A 40 7.12 -0.47 2.62
CA PRO A 40 6.44 -0.73 3.88
C PRO A 40 6.61 0.45 4.84
N VAL A 41 5.52 0.88 5.46
CA VAL A 41 5.50 2.01 6.42
C VAL A 41 4.78 1.59 7.69
N LYS A 42 5.31 1.96 8.86
CA LYS A 42 4.68 1.67 10.15
C LYS A 42 3.77 2.82 10.58
N TYR A 43 2.70 2.49 11.30
CA TYR A 43 1.75 3.45 11.90
C TYR A 43 1.22 4.46 10.87
N ILE A 44 0.55 3.94 9.85
CA ILE A 44 0.06 4.73 8.72
C ILE A 44 -1.47 4.68 8.65
N PHE A 45 -2.10 5.79 8.28
CA PHE A 45 -3.54 5.83 8.04
C PHE A 45 -3.89 5.16 6.70
N VAL A 46 -5.05 4.50 6.66
CA VAL A 46 -5.62 3.99 5.41
C VAL A 46 -5.78 5.10 4.37
N CYS A 47 -6.18 6.31 4.78
CA CYS A 47 -6.28 7.45 3.85
C CYS A 47 -4.92 7.79 3.19
N THR A 48 -3.81 7.69 3.92
CA THR A 48 -2.46 7.94 3.36
C THR A 48 -2.04 6.87 2.35
N MET A 49 -2.41 5.60 2.59
CA MET A 49 -2.23 4.52 1.61
C MET A 49 -3.04 4.78 0.33
N LEU A 50 -4.31 5.17 0.49
CA LEU A 50 -5.21 5.49 -0.62
C LEU A 50 -4.70 6.67 -1.44
N GLU A 51 -4.26 7.76 -0.78
CA GLU A 51 -3.65 8.90 -1.44
C GLU A 51 -2.38 8.51 -2.19
N SER A 52 -1.52 7.67 -1.61
CA SER A 52 -0.31 7.17 -2.26
C SER A 52 -0.64 6.39 -3.54
N ALA A 53 -1.66 5.54 -3.49
CA ALA A 53 -2.11 4.74 -4.64
C ALA A 53 -2.71 5.62 -5.74
N ARG A 54 -3.64 6.52 -5.38
CA ARG A 54 -4.26 7.46 -6.34
C ARG A 54 -3.23 8.37 -7.01
N ASN A 55 -2.30 8.92 -6.22
CA ASN A 55 -1.26 9.79 -6.74
C ASN A 55 -0.27 9.07 -7.65
N ALA A 56 -0.16 7.74 -7.59
CA ALA A 56 0.72 6.99 -8.48
C ALA A 56 0.17 6.87 -9.91
N ILE A 57 -1.15 6.97 -10.12
CA ILE A 57 -1.74 6.90 -11.46
C ILE A 57 -1.20 8.05 -12.32
N GLY A 58 -0.67 7.69 -13.50
CA GLY A 58 -0.12 8.63 -14.46
C GLY A 58 1.27 9.17 -14.11
N GLN A 59 1.82 8.87 -12.94
CA GLN A 59 3.19 9.24 -12.59
C GLN A 59 4.22 8.41 -13.34
N VAL A 60 5.36 9.00 -13.59
CA VAL A 60 6.52 8.36 -14.21
C VAL A 60 7.57 8.11 -13.13
N PHE A 61 7.99 6.85 -13.01
CA PHE A 61 9.07 6.45 -12.11
C PHE A 61 10.29 5.98 -12.88
N THR A 62 11.47 6.32 -12.38
CA THR A 62 12.73 5.87 -12.98
C THR A 62 13.11 4.48 -12.44
N GLY A 63 13.35 3.54 -13.35
CA GLY A 63 13.82 2.20 -13.00
C GLY A 63 15.23 2.24 -12.37
N TYR A 64 15.56 1.25 -11.52
CA TYR A 64 16.85 1.22 -10.83
C TYR A 64 18.07 1.22 -11.78
N LYS A 65 17.91 0.63 -12.98
CA LYS A 65 18.94 0.61 -14.04
C LYS A 65 18.72 1.70 -15.11
N GLY A 66 17.88 2.70 -14.83
CA GLY A 66 17.42 3.69 -15.79
C GLY A 66 16.12 3.27 -16.51
N GLY A 67 15.65 4.15 -17.40
CA GLY A 67 14.33 4.03 -18.04
C GLY A 67 13.24 4.77 -17.27
N GLU A 68 12.17 5.13 -17.98
CA GLU A 68 11.01 5.84 -17.45
C GLU A 68 9.77 4.98 -17.65
N TYR A 69 9.02 4.76 -16.57
CA TYR A 69 7.87 3.86 -16.54
C TYR A 69 6.66 4.61 -16.00
N LYS A 70 5.66 4.80 -16.86
CA LYS A 70 4.41 5.47 -16.49
C LYS A 70 3.42 4.47 -15.93
N MET A 71 2.96 4.70 -14.70
CA MET A 71 1.97 3.84 -14.06
C MET A 71 0.56 4.20 -14.53
N ASN A 72 -0.31 3.20 -14.63
CA ASN A 72 -1.72 3.35 -14.99
C ASN A 72 -2.59 2.46 -14.10
N GLU A 73 -3.91 2.46 -14.33
CA GLU A 73 -4.85 1.67 -13.55
C GLU A 73 -4.52 0.17 -13.50
N TYR A 74 -3.94 -0.36 -14.58
CA TYR A 74 -3.60 -1.78 -14.75
C TYR A 74 -2.17 -2.14 -14.32
N SER A 75 -1.45 -1.23 -13.69
CA SER A 75 -0.12 -1.53 -13.12
C SER A 75 -0.28 -2.52 -11.96
N ASP A 76 0.41 -3.66 -12.02
CA ASP A 76 0.53 -4.55 -10.86
C ASP A 76 1.22 -3.85 -9.69
N VAL A 77 0.77 -4.17 -8.48
CA VAL A 77 1.22 -3.53 -7.24
C VAL A 77 2.02 -4.48 -6.35
N TRP A 78 3.10 -3.96 -5.77
CA TRP A 78 4.07 -4.72 -4.97
C TRP A 78 4.41 -4.01 -3.66
N LEU A 79 4.76 -4.79 -2.63
CA LEU A 79 5.28 -4.31 -1.36
C LEU A 79 6.78 -4.60 -1.31
N SER A 80 7.60 -3.57 -1.44
CA SER A 80 9.06 -3.71 -1.42
C SER A 80 9.76 -2.41 -1.05
N GLU A 81 10.96 -2.54 -0.49
CA GLU A 81 11.89 -1.41 -0.34
C GLU A 81 12.43 -0.95 -1.71
N TYR A 82 12.75 0.34 -1.83
CA TYR A 82 13.31 0.88 -3.07
C TYR A 82 14.59 0.15 -3.48
N GLY A 83 14.63 -0.31 -4.72
CA GLY A 83 15.77 -1.04 -5.27
C GLY A 83 15.82 -2.52 -4.87
N SER A 84 14.81 -3.05 -4.18
CA SER A 84 14.67 -4.47 -3.82
C SER A 84 13.45 -5.13 -4.51
N THR A 85 13.46 -6.46 -4.58
CA THR A 85 12.25 -7.25 -4.87
C THR A 85 11.44 -7.48 -3.58
N GLY A 86 10.18 -7.88 -3.71
CA GLY A 86 9.29 -8.11 -2.57
C GLY A 86 8.04 -8.89 -2.94
N GLU A 87 6.99 -8.71 -2.12
CA GLU A 87 5.74 -9.46 -2.22
C GLU A 87 4.74 -8.75 -3.12
N THR A 88 3.89 -9.51 -3.81
CA THR A 88 2.76 -8.92 -4.52
C THR A 88 1.74 -8.42 -3.52
N ILE A 89 1.20 -7.22 -3.76
CA ILE A 89 -0.01 -6.79 -3.05
C ILE A 89 -1.16 -7.49 -3.76
N GLY A 90 -1.65 -8.56 -3.14
CA GLY A 90 -2.85 -9.29 -3.50
C GLY A 90 -3.93 -9.16 -2.43
N PRO A 91 -5.16 -9.66 -2.68
CA PRO A 91 -6.28 -9.50 -1.76
C PRO A 91 -5.97 -9.97 -0.34
N ILE A 92 -5.32 -11.14 -0.22
CA ILE A 92 -4.97 -11.73 1.07
C ILE A 92 -3.99 -10.84 1.86
N LEU A 93 -2.94 -10.33 1.21
CA LEU A 93 -1.96 -9.47 1.90
C LEU A 93 -2.63 -8.17 2.35
N LEU A 94 -3.45 -7.57 1.49
CA LEU A 94 -4.17 -6.35 1.83
C LEU A 94 -5.13 -6.55 3.01
N ASP A 95 -5.93 -7.62 3.00
CA ASP A 95 -6.84 -7.94 4.11
C ASP A 95 -6.08 -8.18 5.42
N LEU A 96 -4.91 -8.84 5.37
CA LEU A 96 -4.06 -9.01 6.54
C LEU A 96 -3.52 -7.67 7.06
N LEU A 97 -3.12 -6.76 6.18
CA LEU A 97 -2.64 -5.43 6.55
C LEU A 97 -3.73 -4.59 7.22
N ILE A 98 -4.98 -4.71 6.77
CA ILE A 98 -6.11 -3.98 7.36
C ILE A 98 -6.54 -4.62 8.68
N LYS A 99 -6.63 -5.96 8.71
CA LYS A 99 -7.06 -6.70 9.90
C LYS A 99 -6.22 -6.37 11.13
N GLN A 100 -4.89 -6.24 11.00
CA GLN A 100 -4.05 -5.86 12.14
C GLN A 100 -4.38 -4.47 12.70
N GLY A 101 -4.85 -3.53 11.88
CA GLY A 101 -5.30 -2.21 12.32
C GLY A 101 -6.60 -2.32 13.09
N THR A 102 -7.57 -3.07 12.55
CA THR A 102 -8.84 -3.35 13.23
C THR A 102 -8.61 -4.04 14.57
N ASP A 103 -7.76 -5.08 14.61
CA ASP A 103 -7.44 -5.81 15.83
C ASP A 103 -6.76 -4.90 16.87
N ALA A 104 -5.82 -4.04 16.44
CA ALA A 104 -5.14 -3.09 17.33
C ALA A 104 -6.11 -2.05 17.90
N MET A 105 -7.03 -1.53 17.08
CA MET A 105 -8.07 -0.60 17.53
C MET A 105 -9.01 -1.27 18.55
N LEU A 106 -9.47 -2.50 18.27
CA LEU A 106 -10.34 -3.24 19.18
C LEU A 106 -9.65 -3.51 20.52
N ALA A 107 -8.38 -3.93 20.51
CA ALA A 107 -7.61 -4.13 21.73
C ALA A 107 -7.52 -2.84 22.57
N ALA A 108 -7.24 -1.70 21.93
CA ALA A 108 -7.16 -0.41 22.61
C ALA A 108 -8.51 0.04 23.22
N LEU A 109 -9.63 -0.26 22.56
CA LEU A 109 -10.97 0.03 23.09
C LEU A 109 -11.29 -0.85 24.31
N MET A 110 -10.96 -2.14 24.25
CA MET A 110 -11.15 -3.06 25.37
C MET A 110 -10.33 -2.64 26.60
N GLU A 111 -9.09 -2.17 26.40
CA GLU A 111 -8.25 -1.67 27.50
C GLU A 111 -8.81 -0.41 28.18
N GLN A 112 -9.59 0.41 27.47
CA GLN A 112 -10.24 1.61 28.03
C GLN A 112 -11.50 1.29 28.83
N GLU A 113 -12.17 0.17 28.56
CA GLU A 113 -13.35 -0.28 29.31
C GLU A 113 -12.97 -0.90 30.66
N ASP A 114 -11.76 -1.45 30.76
CA ASP A 114 -11.22 -2.08 31.98
C ASP A 114 -10.49 -1.10 32.94
N ALA A 115 -10.37 0.19 32.58
CA ALA A 115 -9.64 1.23 33.32
C ALA A 115 -10.54 2.20 34.10
#